data_AF-A0A498MBG2-F1
#
_entry.id   AF-A0A498MBG2-F1
#
_cell.length_a   1.000
_cell.length_b   1.000
_cell.length_c   1.000
_cell.angle_alpha   90.00
_cell.angle_beta   90.00
_cell.angle_gamma   90.00
#
_symmetry.space_group_name_H-M   'P 1'
#
loop_
_entity.id
_entity.type
_entity.pdbx_description
1 polymer ?
#
loop_
_entity_poly.entity_id
_entity_poly.type
_entity_poly.pdbx_seq_one_letter_code
_entity_poly.pdbx_strand_id
1 'polypeptide(L)'
;MRRSIGIAPPGSGPDLVAIAALKCPSSGLMLIVIGYACLDIAMPRQEVYSQALRVHKRAMELLVRQVRLRRCAEQKVALLKKELQGTKSKLGNALQQLEVAQASFSCVCDGLASSAAAARLSSAELRSHRSALFSKEQARQRSLFPRTEKIEVTLQGPGLQGTLLVMNKGVSTPYSCTRHLTEWHVKSSALALVDGQPWHMHRPLTRSCDLTLLTFKDEDPQIVNQAYWRSCAALLGHVLDGAFKDEFSVELLKLPEVPVTAGAFCCDVVLDSRLDSWTPTEENLRSFTRDALQLIQKDLPWEPLEVSPSVALEIFSHSRCKQEDVEERAAQSQNGTVSLYRCGDHVTVSGGPLVARTGLCSQYEVTCVHTLGESEWGVQRRSQGLSLPLNLTVEIPVTPPLTPEATPTTPPPPQ
;
A
#
# COMPACT_ATOMS: atom_id res chain seq x y z
N MET A 1 -31.61 19.11 29.46
CA MET A 1 -31.39 18.98 30.92
C MET A 1 -29.89 18.86 31.17
N ARG A 2 -29.33 19.75 32.02
CA ARG A 2 -27.91 19.74 32.42
C ARG A 2 -27.58 18.45 33.17
N ARG A 3 -26.44 17.81 32.86
CA ARG A 3 -25.68 17.00 33.82
C ARG A 3 -24.19 17.31 33.67
N SER A 4 -23.65 17.79 34.76
CA SER A 4 -22.26 18.12 35.08
C SER A 4 -21.39 16.86 35.08
N ILE A 5 -20.18 16.94 34.54
CA ILE A 5 -19.12 15.93 34.72
C ILE A 5 -18.19 16.45 35.81
N GLY A 6 -18.11 15.72 36.93
CA GLY A 6 -17.18 15.98 38.02
C GLY A 6 -15.77 15.53 37.65
N ILE A 7 -14.79 16.36 37.96
CA ILE A 7 -13.36 16.06 37.84
C ILE A 7 -12.92 15.37 39.15
N ALA A 8 -12.37 14.16 39.06
CA ALA A 8 -11.74 13.48 40.19
C ALA A 8 -10.31 14.02 40.44
N PRO A 9 -9.80 14.03 41.68
CA PRO A 9 -8.50 14.62 42.03
C PRO A 9 -7.31 13.71 41.63
N PRO A 10 -6.09 14.26 41.53
CA PRO A 10 -4.96 13.60 40.87
C PRO A 10 -4.24 12.64 41.82
N GLY A 11 -4.10 11.38 41.41
CA GLY A 11 -3.28 10.40 42.15
C GLY A 11 -3.44 8.97 41.67
N SER A 12 -2.84 8.61 40.52
CA SER A 12 -2.22 7.30 40.20
C SER A 12 -1.91 7.16 38.69
N GLY A 13 -0.62 6.98 38.35
CA GLY A 13 -0.10 6.32 37.13
C GLY A 13 -0.32 6.96 35.73
N PRO A 14 0.67 6.91 34.82
CA PRO A 14 0.47 7.33 33.43
C PRO A 14 0.01 6.13 32.59
N ASP A 15 -1.26 5.78 32.64
CA ASP A 15 -1.86 4.86 31.67
C ASP A 15 -3.36 5.13 31.60
N LEU A 16 -3.76 6.06 30.72
CA LEU A 16 -5.14 6.19 30.24
C LEU A 16 -5.17 7.20 29.08
N VAL A 17 -5.12 6.69 27.84
CA VAL A 17 -5.58 7.44 26.67
C VAL A 17 -7.10 7.43 26.71
N ALA A 18 -7.70 8.57 27.09
CA ALA A 18 -9.14 8.75 27.01
C ALA A 18 -9.56 8.94 25.54
N ILE A 19 -10.21 7.93 24.96
CA ILE A 19 -10.97 8.08 23.71
C ILE A 19 -12.26 8.83 24.05
N ALA A 20 -12.30 10.14 23.79
CA ALA A 20 -13.53 10.92 23.92
C ALA A 20 -14.35 10.80 22.64
N ALA A 21 -15.33 9.89 22.63
CA ALA A 21 -16.37 9.84 21.60
C ALA A 21 -17.41 10.94 21.88
N LEU A 22 -17.32 12.06 21.17
CA LEU A 22 -18.36 13.09 21.22
C LEU A 22 -19.48 12.72 20.24
N LYS A 23 -20.62 12.31 20.79
CA LYS A 23 -21.85 12.03 20.03
C LYS A 23 -22.58 13.35 19.77
N CYS A 24 -22.69 13.74 18.50
CA CYS A 24 -23.40 14.96 18.12
C CYS A 24 -24.93 14.74 18.21
N PRO A 25 -25.69 15.54 18.99
CA PRO A 25 -27.10 15.24 19.28
C PRO A 25 -28.05 15.34 18.07
N SER A 26 -27.64 15.96 16.96
CA SER A 26 -28.50 16.25 15.81
C SER A 26 -28.25 15.37 14.57
N SER A 27 -27.16 14.59 14.53
CA SER A 27 -26.78 13.82 13.33
C SER A 27 -26.35 12.37 13.58
N GLY A 28 -26.27 11.94 14.85
CA GLY A 28 -25.87 10.56 15.19
C GLY A 28 -24.44 10.17 14.81
N LEU A 29 -23.64 11.11 14.28
CA LEU A 29 -22.24 10.89 13.89
C LEU A 29 -21.32 10.77 15.12
N MET A 30 -20.38 9.83 15.05
CA MET A 30 -19.31 9.64 16.02
C MET A 30 -18.02 10.26 15.48
N LEU A 31 -17.49 11.29 16.14
CA LEU A 31 -16.16 11.83 15.88
C LEU A 31 -15.13 11.07 16.72
N ILE A 32 -14.13 10.48 16.07
CA ILE A 32 -12.97 9.87 16.74
C ILE A 32 -11.80 10.84 16.62
N VAL A 33 -11.37 11.42 17.75
CA VAL A 33 -10.15 12.21 17.85
C VAL A 33 -9.03 11.28 18.30
N ILE A 34 -8.04 11.04 17.45
CA ILE A 34 -6.87 10.19 17.77
C ILE A 34 -5.80 11.05 18.45
N GLY A 35 -5.51 10.75 19.72
CA GLY A 35 -4.37 11.28 20.44
C GLY A 35 -3.09 10.50 20.10
N TYR A 36 -2.01 11.21 19.73
CA TYR A 36 -0.72 10.61 19.44
C TYR A 36 0.05 10.29 20.73
N ALA A 37 0.60 9.07 20.84
CA ALA A 37 1.63 8.73 21.82
C ALA A 37 3.02 8.89 21.18
N CYS A 38 3.91 9.62 21.85
CA CYS A 38 5.31 9.79 21.43
C CYS A 38 6.09 8.48 21.61
N LEU A 39 6.83 8.08 20.57
CA LEU A 39 7.99 7.19 20.71
C LEU A 39 9.16 8.01 21.27
N ASP A 40 9.92 7.42 22.20
CA ASP A 40 11.05 7.98 22.93
C ASP A 40 12.10 8.67 22.03
N ILE A 41 11.95 9.98 21.86
CA ILE A 41 12.98 10.87 21.34
C ILE A 41 12.97 12.10 22.26
N ALA A 42 14.14 12.44 22.80
CA ALA A 42 14.35 13.60 23.66
C ALA A 42 14.08 14.91 22.89
N MET A 43 12.82 15.30 22.76
CA MET A 43 12.35 16.55 22.17
C MET A 43 11.33 17.21 23.12
N PRO A 44 11.37 18.53 23.34
CA PRO A 44 10.44 19.21 24.23
C PRO A 44 8.99 19.11 23.72
N ARG A 45 8.06 18.70 24.59
CA ARG A 45 6.63 18.39 24.28
C ARG A 45 5.90 19.48 23.47
N GLN A 46 6.32 20.73 23.56
CA GLN A 46 5.70 21.87 22.90
C GLN A 46 6.02 21.93 21.39
N GLU A 47 7.22 21.49 20.98
CA GLU A 47 7.61 21.40 19.57
C GLU A 47 6.90 20.23 18.88
N VAL A 48 6.81 19.07 19.55
CA VAL A 48 6.13 17.87 19.04
C VAL A 48 4.65 18.16 18.74
N TYR A 49 3.94 18.85 19.63
CA TYR A 49 2.55 19.23 19.41
C TYR A 49 2.40 20.22 18.25
N SER A 50 3.30 21.21 18.15
CA SER A 50 3.29 22.17 17.04
C SER A 50 3.62 21.53 15.69
N GLN A 51 4.42 20.47 15.68
CA GLN A 51 4.87 19.76 14.48
C GLN A 51 3.81 18.75 14.05
N ALA A 52 3.19 18.02 14.99
CA ALA A 52 2.02 17.18 14.74
C ALA A 52 0.83 18.00 14.21
N LEU A 53 0.55 19.17 14.78
CA LEU A 53 -0.51 20.07 14.29
C LEU A 53 -0.19 20.62 12.89
N ARG A 54 1.09 20.92 12.59
CA ARG A 54 1.55 21.33 11.26
C ARG A 54 1.46 20.20 10.24
N VAL A 55 1.81 18.97 10.61
CA VAL A 55 1.71 17.78 9.75
C VAL A 55 0.24 17.45 9.48
N HIS A 56 -0.61 17.46 10.50
CA HIS A 56 -2.05 17.18 10.35
C HIS A 56 -2.76 18.26 9.52
N LYS A 57 -2.45 19.54 9.76
CA LYS A 57 -2.99 20.65 8.96
C LYS A 57 -2.50 20.60 7.50
N ARG A 58 -1.22 20.28 7.27
CA ARG A 58 -0.68 20.12 5.91
C ARG A 58 -1.23 18.90 5.18
N ALA A 59 -1.32 17.75 5.83
CA ALA A 59 -1.93 16.55 5.26
C ALA A 59 -3.38 16.83 4.84
N MET A 60 -4.14 17.52 5.69
CA MET A 60 -5.53 17.89 5.40
C MET A 60 -5.65 18.93 4.27
N GLU A 61 -4.78 19.95 4.22
CA GLU A 61 -4.74 20.93 3.12
C GLU A 61 -4.30 20.30 1.79
N LEU A 62 -3.37 19.34 1.81
CA LEU A 62 -2.87 18.64 0.63
C LEU A 62 -3.84 17.60 0.09
N LEU A 63 -4.54 16.87 0.95
CA LEU A 63 -5.66 16.00 0.58
C LEU A 63 -6.79 16.79 -0.09
N VAL A 64 -7.15 17.97 0.45
CA VAL A 64 -8.14 18.87 -0.18
C VAL A 64 -7.67 19.33 -1.57
N ARG A 65 -6.37 19.59 -1.74
CA ARG A 65 -5.78 19.99 -3.03
C ARG A 65 -5.72 18.83 -4.03
N GLN A 66 -5.40 17.61 -3.60
CA GLN A 66 -5.42 16.41 -4.45
C GLN A 66 -6.82 16.08 -4.96
N VAL A 67 -7.86 16.23 -4.12
CA VAL A 67 -9.26 16.04 -4.54
C VAL A 67 -9.67 17.08 -5.58
N ARG A 68 -9.25 18.35 -5.44
CA ARG A 68 -9.50 19.40 -6.45
C ARG A 68 -8.81 19.09 -7.78
N LEU A 69 -7.57 18.61 -7.76
CA LEU A 69 -6.81 18.25 -8.96
C LEU A 69 -7.39 17.02 -9.65
N ARG A 70 -7.83 16.00 -8.89
CA ARG A 70 -8.49 14.80 -9.43
C ARG A 70 -9.82 15.15 -10.12
N ARG A 71 -10.64 16.02 -9.52
CA ARG A 71 -11.90 16.48 -10.11
C ARG A 71 -11.66 17.33 -11.36
N CYS A 72 -10.61 18.16 -11.37
CA CYS A 72 -10.20 18.94 -12.53
C CYS A 72 -9.67 18.04 -13.66
N ALA A 73 -8.89 17.00 -13.33
CA ALA A 73 -8.40 16.00 -14.29
C ALA A 73 -9.56 15.16 -14.87
N GLU A 74 -10.52 14.74 -14.05
CA GLU A 74 -11.71 14.01 -14.50
C GLU A 74 -12.60 14.87 -15.41
N GLN A 75 -12.76 16.17 -15.11
CA GLN A 75 -13.44 17.12 -16.00
C GLN A 75 -12.68 17.33 -17.32
N LYS A 76 -11.34 17.42 -17.28
CA LYS A 76 -10.51 17.59 -18.48
C LYS A 76 -10.50 16.32 -19.35
N VAL A 77 -10.49 15.14 -18.74
CA VAL A 77 -10.65 13.84 -19.43
C VAL A 77 -12.05 13.71 -20.04
N ALA A 78 -13.10 14.20 -19.37
CA ALA A 78 -14.45 14.23 -19.94
C ALA A 78 -14.57 15.21 -21.13
N LEU A 79 -13.88 16.36 -21.07
CA LEU A 79 -13.80 17.34 -22.15
C LEU A 79 -13.03 16.79 -23.36
N LEU A 80 -11.85 16.18 -23.10
CA LEU A 80 -11.04 15.51 -24.11
C LEU A 80 -11.75 14.30 -24.73
N LYS A 81 -12.55 13.56 -23.96
CA LYS A 81 -13.42 12.49 -24.51
C LYS A 81 -14.48 13.04 -25.46
N LYS A 82 -15.08 14.20 -25.16
CA LYS A 82 -16.02 14.88 -26.07
C LYS A 82 -15.33 15.38 -27.35
N GLU A 83 -14.12 15.92 -27.24
CA GLU A 83 -13.31 16.33 -28.39
C GLU A 83 -12.84 15.12 -29.24
N LEU A 84 -12.52 14.00 -28.59
CA LEU A 84 -12.18 12.73 -29.25
C LEU A 84 -13.38 12.13 -29.99
N GLN A 85 -14.59 12.29 -29.45
CA GLN A 85 -15.83 11.86 -30.11
C GLN A 85 -16.12 12.73 -31.36
N GLY A 86 -15.84 14.03 -31.28
CA GLY A 86 -15.99 14.98 -32.40
C GLY A 86 -14.89 14.90 -33.46
N THR A 87 -13.72 14.34 -33.13
CA THR A 87 -12.65 14.05 -34.09
C THR A 87 -12.80 12.67 -34.73
N LYS A 88 -13.37 11.67 -34.02
CA LYS A 88 -13.77 10.38 -34.62
C LYS A 88 -14.81 10.53 -35.73
N SER A 89 -15.76 11.46 -35.62
CA SER A 89 -16.73 11.74 -36.67
C SER A 89 -16.12 12.47 -37.89
N LYS A 90 -15.00 13.20 -37.69
CA LYS A 90 -14.24 13.83 -38.78
C LYS A 90 -13.24 12.88 -39.44
N LEU A 91 -12.62 11.98 -38.67
CA LEU A 91 -11.69 10.96 -39.18
C LEU A 91 -12.40 9.85 -39.97
N GLY A 92 -13.68 9.58 -39.67
CA GLY A 92 -14.51 8.64 -40.44
C GLY A 92 -14.71 9.03 -41.91
N ASN A 93 -14.61 10.32 -42.24
CA ASN A 93 -14.69 10.82 -43.62
C ASN A 93 -13.30 10.94 -44.30
N ALA A 94 -12.21 10.86 -43.53
CA ALA A 94 -10.84 10.92 -44.05
C ALA A 94 -10.22 9.52 -44.28
N LEU A 95 -10.80 8.47 -43.68
CA LEU A 95 -10.38 7.07 -43.80
C LEU A 95 -10.88 6.35 -45.06
N GLN A 96 -11.52 7.05 -46.00
CA GLN A 96 -11.81 6.54 -47.35
C GLN A 96 -10.73 6.96 -48.37
N GLN A 97 -9.70 7.71 -47.97
CA GLN A 97 -8.69 8.28 -48.89
C GLN A 97 -7.21 7.99 -48.53
N LEU A 98 -6.93 7.11 -47.57
CA LEU A 98 -5.54 6.86 -47.11
C LEU A 98 -5.14 5.37 -47.11
N GLU A 99 -5.64 4.62 -48.08
CA GLU A 99 -5.29 3.22 -48.33
C GLU A 99 -4.31 3.06 -49.52
N VAL A 100 -3.32 3.96 -49.64
CA VAL A 100 -2.27 3.90 -50.69
C VAL A 100 -0.84 4.21 -50.17
N ALA A 101 -0.59 4.25 -48.86
CA ALA A 101 0.77 4.51 -48.37
C ALA A 101 1.15 3.69 -47.13
N GLN A 102 1.39 2.40 -47.33
CA GLN A 102 2.24 1.60 -46.45
C GLN A 102 3.37 0.98 -47.28
N ALA A 103 4.59 1.49 -47.10
CA ALA A 103 5.85 0.76 -47.28
C ALA A 103 7.01 1.61 -46.75
N SER A 104 7.95 0.97 -46.04
CA SER A 104 9.29 1.47 -45.60
C SER A 104 9.36 2.08 -44.18
N PHE A 105 10.24 1.71 -43.26
CA PHE A 105 11.34 0.74 -43.23
C PHE A 105 11.78 0.60 -41.74
N SER A 106 12.06 -0.61 -41.27
CA SER A 106 12.66 -0.89 -39.95
C SER A 106 14.18 -0.98 -40.03
N CYS A 107 14.84 -0.94 -38.86
CA CYS A 107 16.23 -1.34 -38.54
C CYS A 107 17.19 -0.17 -38.27
N VAL A 108 17.78 -0.10 -37.07
CA VAL A 108 19.20 -0.43 -36.79
C VAL A 108 19.38 -0.61 -35.27
N CYS A 109 20.00 -1.72 -34.89
CA CYS A 109 20.40 -2.09 -33.53
C CYS A 109 21.91 -1.84 -33.34
N ASP A 110 22.28 -1.68 -32.06
CA ASP A 110 23.54 -2.07 -31.41
C ASP A 110 24.88 -1.39 -31.75
N GLY A 111 25.54 -0.93 -30.67
CA GLY A 111 26.97 -0.63 -30.66
C GLY A 111 27.51 -0.02 -29.35
N LEU A 112 28.17 -0.87 -28.55
CA LEU A 112 29.26 -0.58 -27.58
C LEU A 112 28.86 0.08 -26.23
N ALA A 113 29.38 -0.32 -25.07
CA ALA A 113 30.73 -0.81 -24.77
C ALA A 113 30.80 -1.73 -23.53
N SER A 114 31.74 -2.66 -23.59
CA SER A 114 32.25 -3.47 -22.47
C SER A 114 33.38 -2.74 -21.76
N SER A 115 33.36 -2.71 -20.42
CA SER A 115 34.56 -2.56 -19.58
C SER A 115 34.33 -3.23 -18.23
N ALA A 116 35.26 -4.10 -17.85
CA ALA A 116 35.25 -4.88 -16.62
C ALA A 116 35.65 -4.01 -15.41
N ALA A 117 34.68 -3.32 -14.85
CA ALA A 117 34.46 -3.29 -13.41
C ALA A 117 33.24 -4.17 -13.18
N ALA A 118 33.18 -5.01 -12.12
CA ALA A 118 32.00 -5.84 -11.87
C ALA A 118 30.74 -4.99 -11.99
N ALA A 119 30.00 -5.15 -13.09
CA ALA A 119 28.94 -4.23 -13.46
C ALA A 119 27.90 -4.31 -12.36
N ARG A 120 27.75 -3.23 -11.59
CA ARG A 120 26.65 -3.13 -10.63
C ARG A 120 25.38 -3.23 -11.46
N LEU A 121 24.67 -4.33 -11.29
CA LEU A 121 23.37 -4.52 -11.92
C LEU A 121 22.49 -3.33 -11.56
N SER A 122 21.82 -2.77 -12.55
CA SER A 122 20.83 -1.72 -12.32
C SER A 122 19.73 -2.23 -11.37
N SER A 123 19.04 -1.31 -10.69
CA SER A 123 17.93 -1.67 -9.80
C SER A 123 16.83 -2.45 -10.53
N ALA A 124 16.59 -2.13 -11.80
CA ALA A 124 15.65 -2.85 -12.66
C ALA A 124 16.12 -4.29 -12.98
N GLU A 125 17.39 -4.48 -13.30
CA GLU A 125 17.96 -5.83 -13.53
C GLU A 125 17.92 -6.69 -12.26
N LEU A 126 18.22 -6.10 -11.10
CA LEU A 126 18.11 -6.78 -9.81
C LEU A 126 16.66 -7.20 -9.51
N ARG A 127 15.68 -6.32 -9.73
CA ARG A 127 14.25 -6.67 -9.59
C ARG A 127 13.87 -7.82 -10.52
N SER A 128 14.25 -7.74 -11.78
CA SER A 128 13.98 -8.78 -12.77
C SER A 128 14.61 -10.12 -12.38
N HIS A 129 15.86 -10.11 -11.92
CA HIS A 129 16.57 -11.29 -11.43
C HIS A 129 15.85 -11.94 -10.24
N ARG A 130 15.44 -11.15 -9.23
CA ARG A 130 14.65 -11.65 -8.08
C ARG A 130 13.34 -12.28 -8.52
N SER A 131 12.61 -11.62 -9.43
CA SER A 131 11.33 -12.13 -9.95
C SER A 131 11.50 -13.41 -10.76
N ALA A 132 12.62 -13.56 -11.49
CA ALA A 132 12.95 -14.79 -12.21
C ALA A 132 13.22 -15.96 -11.25
N LEU A 133 14.02 -15.74 -10.19
CA LEU A 133 14.25 -16.75 -9.15
C LEU A 133 12.97 -17.14 -8.42
N PHE A 134 12.12 -16.16 -8.09
CA PHE A 134 10.79 -16.40 -7.53
C PHE A 134 9.94 -17.29 -8.45
N SER A 135 9.95 -17.01 -9.76
CA SER A 135 9.18 -17.79 -10.74
C SER A 135 9.70 -19.22 -10.87
N LYS A 136 11.03 -19.40 -10.83
CA LYS A 136 11.68 -20.72 -10.85
C LYS A 136 11.27 -21.55 -9.65
N GLU A 137 11.30 -20.98 -8.45
CA GLU A 137 10.88 -21.68 -7.23
C GLU A 137 9.37 -21.96 -7.21
N GLN A 138 8.54 -21.00 -7.64
CA GLN A 138 7.10 -21.21 -7.79
C GLN A 138 6.78 -22.37 -8.76
N ALA A 139 7.50 -22.47 -9.87
CA ALA A 139 7.36 -23.57 -10.82
C ALA A 139 7.80 -24.91 -10.20
N ARG A 140 8.91 -24.93 -9.45
CA ARG A 140 9.36 -26.12 -8.70
C ARG A 140 8.29 -26.59 -7.72
N GLN A 141 7.70 -25.69 -6.93
CA GLN A 141 6.64 -26.03 -5.96
C GLN A 141 5.37 -26.54 -6.66
N ARG A 142 4.97 -25.95 -7.79
CA ARG A 142 3.84 -26.44 -8.59
C ARG A 142 4.10 -27.84 -9.16
N SER A 143 5.34 -28.15 -9.53
CA SER A 143 5.71 -29.48 -10.04
C SER A 143 5.57 -30.61 -9.01
N LEU A 144 5.50 -30.28 -7.71
CA LEU A 144 5.26 -31.26 -6.64
C LEU A 144 3.82 -31.79 -6.63
N PHE A 145 2.90 -31.12 -7.33
CA PHE A 145 1.50 -31.53 -7.48
C PHE A 145 1.17 -31.88 -8.95
N PRO A 146 1.79 -32.90 -9.56
CA PRO A 146 1.57 -33.22 -10.97
C PRO A 146 0.18 -33.80 -11.23
N ARG A 147 -0.43 -34.44 -10.22
CA ARG A 147 -1.76 -35.04 -10.30
C ARG A 147 -2.77 -34.20 -9.55
N THR A 148 -3.86 -33.84 -10.23
CA THR A 148 -4.94 -33.05 -9.65
C THR A 148 -5.76 -33.89 -8.67
N GLU A 149 -5.49 -33.73 -7.38
CA GLU A 149 -6.33 -34.25 -6.30
C GLU A 149 -7.43 -33.23 -5.96
N LYS A 150 -8.62 -33.73 -5.63
CA LYS A 150 -9.76 -32.90 -5.22
C LYS A 150 -9.80 -32.75 -3.71
N ILE A 151 -10.12 -31.55 -3.24
CA ILE A 151 -10.34 -31.21 -1.83
C ILE A 151 -11.70 -30.56 -1.68
N GLU A 152 -12.29 -30.75 -0.51
CA GLU A 152 -13.57 -30.18 -0.13
C GLU A 152 -13.33 -28.94 0.75
N VAL A 153 -13.86 -27.81 0.31
CA VAL A 153 -13.73 -26.53 1.02
C VAL A 153 -15.11 -26.09 1.47
N THR A 154 -15.33 -26.08 2.78
CA THR A 154 -16.61 -25.67 3.38
C THR A 154 -16.53 -24.20 3.72
N LEU A 155 -17.44 -23.39 3.18
CA LEU A 155 -17.47 -21.96 3.50
C LEU A 155 -18.19 -21.70 4.82
N GLN A 156 -17.54 -20.89 5.65
CA GLN A 156 -18.05 -20.41 6.92
C GLN A 156 -18.25 -18.90 6.83
N GLY A 157 -19.42 -18.40 7.23
CA GLY A 157 -19.69 -16.97 7.28
C GLY A 157 -21.16 -16.60 7.01
N PRO A 158 -21.56 -15.35 7.31
CA PRO A 158 -22.94 -14.89 7.14
C PRO A 158 -23.40 -15.07 5.69
N GLY A 159 -24.49 -15.82 5.48
CA GLY A 159 -25.05 -16.08 4.15
C GLY A 159 -24.28 -17.09 3.28
N LEU A 160 -23.18 -17.67 3.78
CA LEU A 160 -22.40 -18.70 3.08
C LEU A 160 -22.36 -20.05 3.82
N GLN A 161 -22.91 -20.13 5.03
CA GLN A 161 -22.92 -21.33 5.86
C GLN A 161 -23.45 -22.55 5.10
N GLY A 162 -22.65 -23.61 5.09
CA GLY A 162 -23.00 -24.89 4.45
C GLY A 162 -22.71 -24.97 2.95
N THR A 163 -22.11 -23.93 2.34
CA THR A 163 -21.69 -24.00 0.94
C THR A 163 -20.42 -24.84 0.82
N LEU A 164 -20.52 -25.98 0.12
CA LEU A 164 -19.40 -26.87 -0.15
C LEU A 164 -18.84 -26.61 -1.56
N LEU A 165 -17.53 -26.40 -1.64
CA LEU A 165 -16.82 -26.18 -2.90
C LEU A 165 -15.76 -27.27 -3.11
N VAL A 166 -15.82 -27.96 -4.26
CA VAL A 166 -14.82 -28.97 -4.62
C VAL A 166 -13.71 -28.33 -5.44
N MET A 167 -12.51 -28.26 -4.86
CA MET A 167 -11.35 -27.52 -5.38
C MET A 167 -10.16 -28.44 -5.68
N ASN A 168 -9.13 -27.92 -6.33
CA ASN A 168 -7.91 -28.66 -6.65
C ASN A 168 -6.84 -28.43 -5.59
N LYS A 169 -6.35 -29.51 -4.99
CA LYS A 169 -5.25 -29.47 -4.01
C LYS A 169 -3.98 -28.89 -4.63
N GLY A 170 -3.30 -27.99 -3.93
CA GLY A 170 -2.02 -27.39 -4.35
C GLY A 170 -2.13 -26.40 -5.50
N VAL A 171 -3.33 -26.15 -6.04
CA VAL A 171 -3.56 -25.26 -7.18
C VAL A 171 -4.64 -24.22 -6.86
N SER A 172 -5.79 -24.65 -6.36
CA SER A 172 -6.87 -23.74 -6.00
C SER A 172 -6.50 -22.92 -4.77
N THR A 173 -6.88 -21.66 -4.78
CA THR A 173 -6.63 -20.69 -3.69
C THR A 173 -7.95 -20.20 -3.11
N PRO A 174 -7.97 -19.58 -1.91
CA PRO A 174 -9.17 -18.89 -1.42
C PRO A 174 -9.75 -17.89 -2.41
N TYR A 175 -8.90 -17.15 -3.15
CA TYR A 175 -9.33 -16.27 -4.23
C TYR A 175 -10.03 -17.02 -5.38
N SER A 176 -9.65 -18.27 -5.63
CA SER A 176 -10.38 -19.10 -6.61
C SER A 176 -11.78 -19.44 -6.08
N CYS A 177 -11.92 -19.73 -4.78
CA CYS A 177 -13.22 -19.96 -4.14
C CYS A 177 -14.15 -18.73 -4.23
N THR A 178 -13.63 -17.51 -4.02
CA THR A 178 -14.47 -16.29 -4.13
C THR A 178 -15.05 -16.09 -5.53
N ARG A 179 -14.34 -16.53 -6.58
CA ARG A 179 -14.83 -16.48 -7.97
C ARG A 179 -16.03 -17.39 -8.23
N HIS A 180 -16.23 -18.44 -7.42
CA HIS A 180 -17.41 -19.30 -7.48
C HIS A 180 -18.63 -18.72 -6.76
N LEU A 181 -18.44 -17.63 -5.99
CA LEU A 181 -19.50 -16.99 -5.22
C LEU A 181 -20.08 -15.80 -6.00
N THR A 182 -19.64 -14.59 -5.69
CA THR A 182 -20.11 -13.36 -6.33
C THR A 182 -18.95 -12.41 -6.57
N GLU A 183 -19.12 -11.47 -7.51
CA GLU A 183 -18.14 -10.44 -7.80
C GLU A 183 -17.81 -9.59 -6.56
N TRP A 184 -18.78 -9.40 -5.66
CA TRP A 184 -18.57 -8.71 -4.40
C TRP A 184 -17.48 -9.41 -3.57
N HIS A 185 -17.55 -10.72 -3.37
CA HIS A 185 -16.52 -11.47 -2.62
C HIS A 185 -15.14 -11.37 -3.26
N VAL A 186 -15.06 -11.38 -4.59
CA VAL A 186 -13.80 -11.21 -5.33
C VAL A 186 -13.17 -9.84 -5.06
N LYS A 187 -14.00 -8.79 -4.91
CA LYS A 187 -13.56 -7.41 -4.69
C LYS A 187 -13.39 -7.02 -3.22
N SER A 188 -14.14 -7.62 -2.31
CA SER A 188 -14.18 -7.23 -0.89
C SER A 188 -13.28 -8.06 0.00
N SER A 189 -12.96 -9.30 -0.38
CA SER A 189 -12.17 -10.22 0.46
C SER A 189 -10.71 -9.78 0.48
N ALA A 190 -10.24 -9.36 1.65
CA ALA A 190 -8.87 -8.92 1.85
C ALA A 190 -7.95 -10.07 2.27
N LEU A 191 -8.47 -10.96 3.13
CA LEU A 191 -7.77 -12.10 3.69
C LEU A 191 -8.73 -13.29 3.86
N ALA A 192 -8.21 -14.47 4.15
CA ALA A 192 -9.00 -15.64 4.52
C ALA A 192 -8.55 -16.20 5.87
N LEU A 193 -9.45 -16.93 6.54
CA LEU A 193 -9.10 -17.88 7.58
C LEU A 193 -9.32 -19.29 7.03
N VAL A 194 -8.30 -20.13 7.16
CA VAL A 194 -8.36 -21.56 6.83
C VAL A 194 -8.21 -22.32 8.13
N ASP A 195 -9.25 -23.06 8.53
CA ASP A 195 -9.33 -23.76 9.82
C ASP A 195 -9.02 -22.82 11.02
N GLY A 196 -9.51 -21.58 10.96
CA GLY A 196 -9.29 -20.55 11.97
C GLY A 196 -7.92 -19.85 11.92
N GLN A 197 -7.02 -20.23 11.01
CA GLN A 197 -5.69 -19.63 10.87
C GLN A 197 -5.63 -18.62 9.72
N PRO A 198 -4.94 -17.46 9.89
CA PRO A 198 -4.75 -16.48 8.82
C PRO A 198 -4.11 -17.08 7.57
N TRP A 199 -4.76 -16.90 6.42
CA TRP A 199 -4.34 -17.44 5.14
C TRP A 199 -4.41 -16.37 4.05
N HIS A 200 -3.35 -16.30 3.24
CA HIS A 200 -3.30 -15.35 2.14
C HIS A 200 -4.23 -15.79 0.99
N MET A 201 -4.95 -14.85 0.38
CA MET A 201 -5.96 -15.14 -0.66
C MET A 201 -5.42 -15.87 -1.90
N HIS A 202 -4.16 -15.62 -2.25
CA HIS A 202 -3.48 -16.26 -3.38
C HIS A 202 -2.59 -17.46 -2.98
N ARG A 203 -2.60 -17.89 -1.70
CA ARG A 203 -1.86 -19.08 -1.26
C ARG A 203 -2.67 -20.35 -1.56
N PRO A 204 -2.11 -21.37 -2.24
CA PRO A 204 -2.83 -22.60 -2.56
C PRO A 204 -3.29 -23.36 -1.33
N LEU A 205 -4.45 -24.01 -1.43
CA LEU A 205 -5.02 -24.88 -0.39
C LEU A 205 -4.45 -26.29 -0.54
N THR A 206 -3.95 -26.86 0.57
CA THR A 206 -3.26 -28.16 0.58
C THR A 206 -4.10 -29.31 1.11
N ARG A 207 -5.24 -29.03 1.73
CA ARG A 207 -6.14 -30.02 2.33
C ARG A 207 -7.60 -29.53 2.27
N SER A 208 -8.54 -30.43 2.53
CA SER A 208 -9.92 -30.05 2.81
C SER A 208 -9.97 -29.24 4.10
N CYS A 209 -10.74 -28.15 4.11
CA CYS A 209 -10.68 -27.16 5.18
C CYS A 209 -11.96 -26.32 5.27
N ASP A 210 -12.14 -25.69 6.43
CA ASP A 210 -13.14 -24.64 6.62
C ASP A 210 -12.55 -23.28 6.20
N LEU A 211 -13.25 -22.57 5.32
CA LEU A 211 -12.82 -21.31 4.75
C LEU A 211 -13.75 -20.16 5.17
N THR A 212 -13.21 -19.19 5.90
CA THR A 212 -13.89 -17.92 6.21
C THR A 212 -13.23 -16.79 5.42
N LEU A 213 -14.03 -15.99 4.73
CA LEU A 213 -13.53 -14.80 4.02
C LEU A 213 -13.58 -13.59 4.94
N LEU A 214 -12.47 -12.88 5.05
CA LEU A 214 -12.35 -11.69 5.90
C LEU A 214 -12.40 -10.41 5.08
N THR A 215 -13.13 -9.43 5.60
CA THR A 215 -13.31 -8.11 5.00
C THR A 215 -12.97 -6.98 5.98
N PHE A 216 -12.77 -5.77 5.47
CA PHE A 216 -12.55 -4.58 6.30
C PHE A 216 -13.76 -4.16 7.16
N LYS A 217 -14.93 -4.78 6.96
CA LYS A 217 -16.18 -4.43 7.64
C LYS A 217 -16.59 -5.46 8.69
N ASP A 218 -15.74 -6.46 8.95
CA ASP A 218 -16.01 -7.48 9.95
C ASP A 218 -15.94 -6.88 11.37
N GLU A 219 -16.57 -7.56 12.34
CA GLU A 219 -16.62 -7.08 13.74
C GLU A 219 -15.24 -7.02 14.40
N ASP A 220 -14.37 -7.99 14.07
CA ASP A 220 -12.96 -7.99 14.47
C ASP A 220 -12.04 -7.89 13.24
N PRO A 221 -11.76 -6.66 12.76
CA PRO A 221 -10.91 -6.45 11.60
C PRO A 221 -9.42 -6.40 11.96
N GLN A 222 -8.99 -6.77 13.17
CA GLN A 222 -7.62 -6.54 13.63
C GLN A 222 -6.58 -7.20 12.72
N ILE A 223 -6.79 -8.47 12.35
CA ILE A 223 -5.88 -9.22 11.46
C ILE A 223 -5.84 -8.60 10.07
N VAL A 224 -7.00 -8.19 9.54
CA VAL A 224 -7.13 -7.55 8.22
C VAL A 224 -6.43 -6.19 8.21
N ASN A 225 -6.58 -5.40 9.27
CA ASN A 225 -5.95 -4.08 9.39
C ASN A 225 -4.42 -4.19 9.47
N GLN A 226 -3.90 -5.18 10.21
CA GLN A 226 -2.46 -5.45 10.23
C GLN A 226 -1.93 -5.89 8.86
N ALA A 227 -2.62 -6.80 8.18
CA ALA A 227 -2.26 -7.22 6.82
C ALA A 227 -2.27 -6.04 5.84
N TYR A 228 -3.25 -5.15 5.97
CA TYR A 228 -3.36 -3.94 5.19
C TYR A 228 -2.18 -2.98 5.41
N TRP A 229 -1.81 -2.70 6.66
CA TRP A 229 -0.62 -1.90 6.97
C TRP A 229 0.69 -2.49 6.46
N ARG A 230 0.89 -3.80 6.59
CA ARG A 230 2.06 -4.46 5.99
C ARG A 230 2.06 -4.29 4.47
N SER A 231 0.90 -4.41 3.83
CA SER A 231 0.76 -4.27 2.38
C SER A 231 1.04 -2.85 1.89
N CYS A 232 0.55 -1.84 2.63
CA CYS A 232 0.83 -0.44 2.33
C CYS A 232 2.32 -0.10 2.49
N ALA A 233 2.98 -0.65 3.52
CA ALA A 233 4.42 -0.49 3.73
C ALA A 233 5.24 -1.20 2.63
N ALA A 234 4.84 -2.41 2.23
CA ALA A 234 5.46 -3.13 1.11
C ALA A 234 5.32 -2.39 -0.22
N LEU A 235 4.15 -1.80 -0.48
CA LEU A 235 3.92 -0.96 -1.65
C LEU A 235 4.81 0.29 -1.64
N LEU A 236 4.99 0.93 -0.47
CA LEU A 236 5.92 2.06 -0.32
C LEU A 236 7.35 1.64 -0.67
N GLY A 237 7.79 0.48 -0.18
CA GLY A 237 9.10 -0.08 -0.51
C GLY A 237 9.29 -0.27 -2.02
N HIS A 238 8.28 -0.80 -2.71
CA HIS A 238 8.32 -0.95 -4.17
C HIS A 238 8.47 0.40 -4.88
N VAL A 239 7.74 1.43 -4.44
CA VAL A 239 7.85 2.79 -5.00
C VAL A 239 9.25 3.37 -4.77
N LEU A 240 9.78 3.29 -3.55
CA LEU A 240 11.10 3.84 -3.21
C LEU A 240 12.22 3.17 -3.99
N ASP A 241 12.15 1.85 -4.17
CA ASP A 241 13.12 1.06 -4.95
C ASP A 241 13.16 1.45 -6.44
N GLY A 242 12.07 2.00 -6.96
CA GLY A 242 11.95 2.47 -8.36
C GLY A 242 12.06 3.98 -8.55
N ALA A 243 12.16 4.76 -7.47
CA ALA A 243 12.01 6.22 -7.55
C ALA A 243 13.31 6.99 -7.82
N PHE A 244 14.46 6.39 -7.49
CA PHE A 244 15.77 7.01 -7.68
C PHE A 244 16.39 6.54 -9.00
N LYS A 245 17.30 7.35 -9.55
CA LYS A 245 18.02 6.99 -10.78
C LYS A 245 18.88 5.76 -10.54
N ASP A 246 19.10 4.96 -11.59
CA ASP A 246 19.91 3.72 -11.54
C ASP A 246 21.36 3.94 -11.08
N GLU A 247 21.86 5.18 -11.16
CA GLU A 247 23.18 5.54 -10.65
C GLU A 247 23.27 5.51 -9.11
N PHE A 248 22.14 5.60 -8.39
CA PHE A 248 22.09 5.60 -6.92
C PHE A 248 21.56 4.27 -6.38
N SER A 249 22.29 3.70 -5.43
CA SER A 249 21.81 2.52 -4.70
C SER A 249 20.68 2.88 -3.73
N VAL A 250 19.65 2.03 -3.68
CA VAL A 250 18.56 2.10 -2.70
C VAL A 250 18.49 0.75 -2.00
N GLU A 251 18.70 0.74 -0.69
CA GLU A 251 18.60 -0.48 0.12
C GLU A 251 17.39 -0.36 1.05
N LEU A 252 16.37 -1.19 0.81
CA LEU A 252 15.22 -1.31 1.69
C LEU A 252 15.60 -2.13 2.92
N LEU A 253 15.39 -1.58 4.10
CA LEU A 253 15.64 -2.29 5.34
C LEU A 253 14.47 -3.23 5.68
N LYS A 254 14.56 -3.90 6.83
CA LYS A 254 13.45 -4.65 7.42
C LYS A 254 12.23 -3.75 7.61
N LEU A 255 11.06 -4.23 7.18
CA LEU A 255 9.82 -3.47 7.35
C LEU A 255 9.42 -3.46 8.84
N PRO A 256 9.30 -2.28 9.47
CA PRO A 256 8.90 -2.18 10.86
C PRO A 256 7.42 -2.59 11.02
N GLU A 257 7.13 -3.43 12.00
CA GLU A 257 5.75 -3.77 12.36
C GLU A 257 5.17 -2.66 13.24
N VAL A 258 4.43 -1.75 12.60
CA VAL A 258 3.81 -0.59 13.27
C VAL A 258 2.34 -0.90 13.57
N PRO A 259 1.86 -0.72 14.82
CA PRO A 259 0.47 -0.95 15.16
C PRO A 259 -0.44 0.04 14.42
N VAL A 260 -1.66 -0.39 14.13
CA VAL A 260 -2.60 0.42 13.34
C VAL A 260 -2.95 1.75 14.02
N THR A 261 -2.96 1.73 15.35
CA THR A 261 -3.21 2.89 16.21
C THR A 261 -2.14 3.99 16.11
N ALA A 262 -0.95 3.69 15.58
CA ALA A 262 0.08 4.72 15.37
C ALA A 262 -0.29 5.73 14.27
N GLY A 263 -1.26 5.39 13.40
CA GLY A 263 -1.80 6.30 12.39
C GLY A 263 -0.96 6.45 11.12
N ALA A 264 0.16 5.74 10.98
CA ALA A 264 0.97 5.72 9.75
C ALA A 264 1.67 4.36 9.57
N PHE A 265 1.78 3.90 8.33
CA PHE A 265 2.70 2.81 7.98
C PHE A 265 4.07 3.40 7.62
N CYS A 266 5.13 2.62 7.84
CA CYS A 266 6.50 3.07 7.69
C CYS A 266 7.31 2.11 6.80
N CYS A 267 8.24 2.66 6.02
CA CYS A 267 9.24 1.92 5.27
C CYS A 267 10.61 2.56 5.50
N ASP A 268 11.56 1.77 6.00
CA ASP A 268 12.91 2.23 6.29
C ASP A 268 13.82 1.93 5.10
N VAL A 269 14.62 2.92 4.72
CA VAL A 269 15.47 2.88 3.54
C VAL A 269 16.82 3.54 3.83
N VAL A 270 17.86 2.99 3.22
CA VAL A 270 19.19 3.59 3.12
C VAL A 270 19.42 3.94 1.66
N LEU A 271 19.96 5.14 1.43
CA LEU A 271 20.28 5.64 0.09
C LEU A 271 21.80 5.66 -0.09
N ASP A 272 22.23 5.76 -1.34
CA ASP A 272 23.63 6.01 -1.71
C ASP A 272 24.24 7.17 -0.89
N SER A 273 25.49 7.02 -0.46
CA SER A 273 26.16 8.02 0.39
C SER A 273 26.27 9.40 -0.25
N ARG A 274 26.22 9.49 -1.59
CA ARG A 274 26.14 10.78 -2.31
C ARG A 274 24.83 11.53 -2.05
N LEU A 275 23.83 10.85 -1.51
CA LEU A 275 22.54 11.41 -1.12
C LEU A 275 22.41 11.57 0.41
N ASP A 276 23.49 11.50 1.19
CA ASP A 276 23.42 11.63 2.66
C ASP A 276 22.79 12.96 3.11
N SER A 277 23.12 14.06 2.43
CA SER A 277 22.51 15.37 2.69
C SER A 277 21.17 15.60 1.99
N TRP A 278 20.68 14.64 1.20
CA TRP A 278 19.42 14.79 0.48
C TRP A 278 18.22 14.72 1.42
N THR A 279 17.31 15.68 1.26
CA THR A 279 16.01 15.73 1.95
C THR A 279 14.90 15.84 0.91
N PRO A 280 13.79 15.09 1.06
CA PRO A 280 12.72 15.14 0.08
C PRO A 280 12.03 16.49 0.08
N THR A 281 11.77 16.98 -1.13
CA THR A 281 10.88 18.12 -1.36
C THR A 281 9.43 17.65 -1.42
N GLU A 282 8.49 18.60 -1.33
CA GLU A 282 7.07 18.32 -1.48
C GLU A 282 6.74 17.69 -2.85
N GLU A 283 7.48 18.06 -3.90
CA GLU A 283 7.31 17.48 -5.24
C GLU A 283 7.76 16.02 -5.29
N ASN A 284 8.80 15.64 -4.53
CA ASN A 284 9.22 14.24 -4.41
C ASN A 284 8.14 13.41 -3.72
N LEU A 285 7.57 13.89 -2.60
CA LEU A 285 6.49 13.20 -1.89
C LEU A 285 5.24 13.01 -2.76
N ARG A 286 4.86 14.04 -3.53
CA ARG A 286 3.77 13.95 -4.50
C ARG A 286 4.07 12.96 -5.62
N SER A 287 5.33 12.88 -6.07
CA SER A 287 5.75 11.91 -7.08
C SER A 287 5.67 10.48 -6.55
N PHE A 288 6.18 10.21 -5.35
CA PHE A 288 6.04 8.89 -4.71
C PHE A 288 4.56 8.50 -4.54
N THR A 289 3.72 9.45 -4.11
CA THR A 289 2.28 9.22 -3.99
C THR A 289 1.64 8.89 -5.33
N ARG A 290 1.98 9.62 -6.40
CA ARG A 290 1.50 9.34 -7.77
C ARG A 290 1.91 7.93 -8.21
N ASP A 291 3.15 7.54 -7.99
CA ASP A 291 3.68 6.26 -8.44
C ASP A 291 3.03 5.10 -7.65
N ALA A 292 2.78 5.28 -6.35
CA ALA A 292 1.96 4.35 -5.55
C ALA A 292 0.54 4.21 -6.12
N LEU A 293 -0.13 5.31 -6.44
CA LEU A 293 -1.47 5.30 -7.02
C LEU A 293 -1.50 4.63 -8.40
N GLN A 294 -0.44 4.73 -9.21
CA GLN A 294 -0.33 4.00 -10.47
C GLN A 294 -0.27 2.48 -10.24
N LEU A 295 0.47 2.02 -9.23
CA LEU A 295 0.53 0.59 -8.86
C LEU A 295 -0.79 0.07 -8.31
N ILE A 296 -1.51 0.90 -7.55
CA ILE A 296 -2.87 0.60 -7.07
C ILE A 296 -3.85 0.45 -8.25
N GLN A 297 -3.79 1.36 -9.23
CA GLN A 297 -4.66 1.32 -10.40
C GLN A 297 -4.44 0.10 -11.30
N LYS A 298 -3.22 -0.47 -11.30
CA LYS A 298 -2.92 -1.73 -12.00
C LYS A 298 -3.57 -2.96 -11.35
N ASP A 299 -4.03 -2.84 -10.11
CA ASP A 299 -4.70 -3.89 -9.34
C ASP A 299 -3.95 -5.24 -9.35
N LEU A 300 -2.66 -5.18 -9.03
CA LEU A 300 -1.76 -6.32 -9.07
C LEU A 300 -2.00 -7.25 -7.86
N PRO A 301 -1.97 -8.58 -8.05
CA PRO A 301 -2.03 -9.51 -6.94
C PRO A 301 -0.73 -9.51 -6.15
N TRP A 302 -0.83 -9.70 -4.83
CA TRP A 302 0.32 -10.11 -4.02
C TRP A 302 0.45 -11.62 -4.10
N GLU A 303 1.50 -12.12 -4.74
CA GLU A 303 1.73 -13.55 -4.89
C GLU A 303 2.59 -14.07 -3.72
N PRO A 304 2.03 -14.90 -2.81
CA PRO A 304 2.79 -15.46 -1.70
C PRO A 304 3.62 -16.66 -2.17
N LEU A 305 4.79 -16.82 -1.57
CA LEU A 305 5.64 -18.00 -1.72
C LEU A 305 6.37 -18.28 -0.41
N GLU A 306 6.16 -19.47 0.16
CA GLU A 306 6.91 -19.93 1.32
C GLU A 306 8.12 -20.72 0.84
N VAL A 307 9.31 -20.36 1.29
CA VAL A 307 10.57 -20.94 0.82
C VAL A 307 11.49 -21.31 1.98
N SER A 308 12.47 -22.17 1.68
CA SER A 308 13.57 -22.40 2.62
C SER A 308 14.47 -21.15 2.72
N PRO A 309 15.18 -20.97 3.84
CA PRO A 309 16.09 -19.84 4.02
C PRO A 309 17.15 -19.77 2.92
N SER A 310 17.68 -20.91 2.48
CA SER A 310 18.67 -20.99 1.40
C SER A 310 18.20 -20.36 0.08
N VAL A 311 16.94 -20.57 -0.29
CA VAL A 311 16.36 -20.00 -1.52
C VAL A 311 16.09 -18.51 -1.33
N ALA A 312 15.62 -18.09 -0.16
CA ALA A 312 15.46 -16.67 0.14
C ALA A 312 16.80 -15.92 0.12
N LEU A 313 17.86 -16.50 0.68
CA LEU A 313 19.22 -15.93 0.63
C LEU A 313 19.76 -15.82 -0.80
N GLU A 314 19.47 -16.78 -1.68
CA GLU A 314 19.81 -16.69 -3.11
C GLU A 314 19.10 -15.50 -3.77
N ILE A 315 17.80 -15.33 -3.51
CA ILE A 315 16.99 -14.21 -4.04
C ILE A 315 17.53 -12.86 -3.54
N PHE A 316 17.96 -12.76 -2.28
CA PHE A 316 18.47 -11.51 -1.68
C PHE A 316 20.00 -11.46 -1.58
N SER A 317 20.71 -12.18 -2.44
CA SER A 317 22.18 -12.30 -2.41
C SER A 317 22.93 -10.96 -2.55
N HIS A 318 22.31 -9.94 -3.14
CA HIS A 318 22.89 -8.60 -3.33
C HIS A 318 22.65 -7.63 -2.15
N SER A 319 21.76 -7.94 -1.19
CA SER A 319 21.45 -7.05 -0.06
C SER A 319 21.72 -7.76 1.26
N ARG A 320 22.74 -7.29 1.97
CA ARG A 320 23.15 -7.87 3.24
C ARG A 320 22.10 -7.62 4.32
N CYS A 321 21.45 -6.45 4.34
CA CYS A 321 20.35 -6.20 5.28
C CYS A 321 19.17 -7.17 5.08
N LYS A 322 18.83 -7.50 3.84
CA LYS A 322 17.77 -8.48 3.56
C LYS A 322 18.17 -9.92 3.92
N GLN A 323 19.45 -10.27 3.83
CA GLN A 323 19.92 -11.58 4.29
C GLN A 323 19.76 -11.72 5.80
N GLU A 324 20.11 -10.68 6.57
CA GLU A 324 19.90 -10.68 8.02
C GLU A 324 18.41 -10.75 8.39
N ASP A 325 17.52 -10.05 7.67
CA ASP A 325 16.05 -10.18 7.84
C ASP A 325 15.57 -11.61 7.53
N VAL A 326 16.09 -12.25 6.47
CA VAL A 326 15.77 -13.64 6.12
C VAL A 326 16.18 -14.60 7.24
N GLU A 327 17.39 -14.46 7.79
CA GLU A 327 17.90 -15.31 8.87
C GLU A 327 17.08 -15.13 10.16
N GLU A 328 16.79 -13.89 10.54
CA GLU A 328 15.98 -13.59 11.74
C GLU A 328 14.56 -14.17 11.61
N ARG A 329 13.94 -14.00 10.44
CA ARG A 329 12.59 -14.51 10.16
C ARG A 329 12.57 -16.04 10.11
N ALA A 330 13.60 -16.67 9.56
CA ALA A 330 13.74 -18.11 9.58
C ALA A 330 13.85 -18.66 11.01
N ALA A 331 14.59 -17.97 11.90
CA ALA A 331 14.73 -18.35 13.30
C ALA A 331 13.44 -18.18 14.12
N GLN A 332 12.60 -17.19 13.78
CA GLN A 332 11.31 -16.95 14.44
C GLN A 332 10.18 -17.87 13.93
N SER A 333 10.36 -18.46 12.75
CA SER A 333 9.35 -19.31 12.09
C SER A 333 9.30 -20.70 12.70
N GLN A 334 8.12 -21.16 13.12
CA GLN A 334 7.93 -22.52 13.66
C GLN A 334 8.37 -23.62 12.69
N ASN A 335 8.20 -23.39 11.39
CA ASN A 335 8.53 -24.34 10.34
C ASN A 335 9.91 -24.09 9.72
N GLY A 336 10.66 -23.09 10.20
CA GLY A 336 11.95 -22.68 9.61
C GLY A 336 11.83 -22.12 8.18
N THR A 337 10.64 -21.71 7.76
CA THR A 337 10.35 -21.18 6.42
C THR A 337 10.23 -19.66 6.43
N VAL A 338 10.52 -19.03 5.29
CA VAL A 338 10.41 -17.59 5.09
C VAL A 338 9.32 -17.27 4.07
N SER A 339 8.49 -16.28 4.38
CA SER A 339 7.38 -15.84 3.54
C SER A 339 7.81 -14.70 2.62
N LEU A 340 7.80 -14.97 1.31
CA LEU A 340 8.07 -14.01 0.25
C LEU A 340 6.76 -13.59 -0.42
N TYR A 341 6.73 -12.34 -0.88
CA TYR A 341 5.62 -11.79 -1.64
C TYR A 341 6.13 -11.09 -2.89
N ARG A 342 5.54 -11.41 -4.04
CA ARG A 342 5.79 -10.73 -5.30
C ARG A 342 4.60 -9.86 -5.69
N CYS A 343 4.86 -8.62 -6.09
CA CYS A 343 3.89 -7.73 -6.73
C CYS A 343 4.50 -7.18 -8.02
N GLY A 344 4.01 -7.64 -9.17
CA GLY A 344 4.63 -7.36 -10.46
C GLY A 344 6.03 -7.96 -10.55
N ASP A 345 7.06 -7.12 -10.64
CA ASP A 345 8.48 -7.48 -10.68
C ASP A 345 9.18 -7.34 -9.32
N HIS A 346 8.52 -6.74 -8.32
CA HIS A 346 9.12 -6.51 -7.01
C HIS A 346 8.84 -7.68 -6.06
N VAL A 347 9.90 -8.19 -5.43
CA VAL A 347 9.86 -9.28 -4.45
C VAL A 347 10.32 -8.76 -3.10
N THR A 348 9.53 -9.03 -2.04
CA THR A 348 9.80 -8.59 -0.68
C THR A 348 9.57 -9.71 0.34
N VAL A 349 10.23 -9.60 1.50
CA VAL A 349 10.03 -10.47 2.67
C VAL A 349 9.00 -9.82 3.58
N SER A 350 8.09 -10.61 4.15
CA SER A 350 7.11 -10.12 5.14
C SER A 350 6.97 -11.11 6.29
N GLY A 351 6.82 -10.59 7.51
CA GLY A 351 6.57 -11.37 8.73
C GLY A 351 5.15 -11.92 8.86
N GLY A 352 4.24 -11.52 7.98
CA GLY A 352 2.86 -11.96 8.01
C GLY A 352 2.14 -11.76 6.68
N PRO A 353 0.86 -12.19 6.60
CA PRO A 353 0.09 -12.08 5.37
C PRO A 353 -0.12 -10.63 4.95
N LEU A 354 -0.09 -10.43 3.64
CA LEU A 354 -0.52 -9.21 2.97
C LEU A 354 -2.00 -9.32 2.55
N VAL A 355 -2.58 -8.22 2.08
CA VAL A 355 -3.91 -8.23 1.46
C VAL A 355 -3.81 -8.80 0.05
N ALA A 356 -4.93 -9.33 -0.46
CA ALA A 356 -4.95 -10.04 -1.74
C ALA A 356 -4.28 -9.29 -2.92
N ARG A 357 -4.56 -7.99 -3.06
CA ARG A 357 -4.23 -7.20 -4.26
C ARG A 357 -4.05 -5.72 -3.93
N THR A 358 -3.29 -5.01 -4.76
CA THR A 358 -3.00 -3.57 -4.56
C THR A 358 -4.24 -2.70 -4.69
N GLY A 359 -5.25 -3.08 -5.48
CA GLY A 359 -6.48 -2.31 -5.65
C GLY A 359 -7.43 -2.29 -4.44
N LEU A 360 -7.11 -3.07 -3.38
CA LEU A 360 -7.81 -2.93 -2.09
C LEU A 360 -7.42 -1.63 -1.37
N CYS A 361 -6.22 -1.10 -1.64
CA CYS A 361 -5.85 0.25 -1.27
C CYS A 361 -6.56 1.24 -2.20
N SER A 362 -7.17 2.30 -1.67
CA SER A 362 -7.88 3.29 -2.49
C SER A 362 -7.27 4.67 -2.37
N GLN A 363 -7.27 5.24 -1.16
CA GLN A 363 -6.53 6.47 -0.88
C GLN A 363 -5.14 6.09 -0.40
N TYR A 364 -4.11 6.74 -0.90
CA TYR A 364 -2.73 6.48 -0.51
C TYR A 364 -1.95 7.78 -0.60
N GLU A 365 -1.20 8.12 0.44
CA GLU A 365 -0.39 9.34 0.51
C GLU A 365 0.92 9.07 1.25
N VAL A 366 2.03 9.49 0.65
CA VAL A 366 3.34 9.51 1.31
C VAL A 366 3.49 10.86 1.99
N THR A 367 3.50 10.87 3.31
CA THR A 367 3.36 12.10 4.12
C THR A 367 4.70 12.76 4.41
N CYS A 368 5.73 11.97 4.69
CA CYS A 368 7.05 12.49 5.07
C CYS A 368 8.13 11.41 4.96
N VAL A 369 9.38 11.88 4.98
CA VAL A 369 10.57 11.04 5.17
C VAL A 369 11.45 11.72 6.20
N HIS A 370 11.85 10.97 7.22
CA HIS A 370 12.67 11.46 8.33
C HIS A 370 13.99 10.70 8.39
N THR A 371 15.09 11.40 8.65
CA THR A 371 16.37 10.75 8.97
C THR A 371 16.33 10.25 10.42
N LEU A 372 16.60 8.97 10.63
CA LEU A 372 16.65 8.36 11.96
C LEU A 372 18.06 8.44 12.59
N GLY A 373 19.09 8.44 11.76
CA GLY A 373 20.50 8.48 12.18
C GLY A 373 21.39 7.66 11.27
N GLU A 374 22.66 7.55 11.66
CA GLU A 374 23.61 6.63 11.02
C GLU A 374 23.45 5.23 11.60
N SER A 375 23.53 4.23 10.72
CA SER A 375 23.52 2.80 11.04
C SER A 375 24.74 2.14 10.39
N GLU A 376 24.95 0.85 10.65
CA GLU A 376 26.01 0.06 9.98
C GLU A 376 25.88 0.04 8.45
N TRP A 377 24.68 0.34 7.94
CA TRP A 377 24.36 0.38 6.51
C TRP A 377 24.53 1.77 5.89
N GLY A 378 24.65 2.82 6.72
CA GLY A 378 24.64 4.23 6.30
C GLY A 378 23.51 5.03 6.94
N VAL A 379 23.19 6.19 6.36
CA VAL A 379 22.16 7.10 6.88
C VAL A 379 20.76 6.51 6.66
N GLN A 380 20.15 6.03 7.74
CA GLN A 380 18.82 5.43 7.73
C GLN A 380 17.74 6.51 7.68
N ARG A 381 16.77 6.31 6.79
CA ARG A 381 15.60 7.17 6.62
C ARG A 381 14.33 6.37 6.75
N ARG A 382 13.34 6.92 7.45
CA ARG A 382 12.00 6.37 7.58
C ARG A 382 11.02 7.17 6.76
N SER A 383 10.48 6.54 5.72
CA SER A 383 9.37 7.07 4.95
C SER A 383 8.05 6.67 5.60
N GLN A 384 7.12 7.60 5.72
CA GLN A 384 5.79 7.35 6.31
C GLN A 384 4.69 7.64 5.32
N GLY A 385 3.57 6.95 5.47
CA GLY A 385 2.39 7.19 4.68
C GLY A 385 1.10 6.83 5.39
N LEU A 386 -0.01 7.27 4.78
CA LEU A 386 -1.37 6.99 5.19
C LEU A 386 -2.13 6.41 4.01
N SER A 387 -3.01 5.44 4.26
CA SER A 387 -3.84 4.84 3.23
C SER A 387 -5.18 4.40 3.80
N LEU A 388 -6.23 4.47 2.99
CA LEU A 388 -7.55 3.97 3.33
C LEU A 388 -8.02 2.95 2.29
N PRO A 389 -8.64 1.83 2.72
CA PRO A 389 -9.09 0.81 1.81
C PRO A 389 -10.33 1.27 1.04
N LEU A 390 -10.59 0.67 -0.12
CA LEU A 390 -11.70 1.04 -1.00
C LEU A 390 -13.07 1.06 -0.31
N ASN A 391 -13.25 0.18 0.67
CA ASN A 391 -14.53 -0.01 1.36
C ASN A 391 -14.74 0.94 2.54
N LEU A 392 -13.75 1.76 2.88
CA LEU A 392 -13.76 2.75 3.97
C LEU A 392 -13.31 4.11 3.42
N THR A 393 -14.23 4.82 2.77
CA THR A 393 -13.96 6.18 2.30
C THR A 393 -14.37 7.18 3.38
N VAL A 394 -13.44 8.03 3.82
CA VAL A 394 -13.77 9.19 4.63
C VAL A 394 -14.13 10.34 3.69
N GLU A 395 -15.34 10.88 3.82
CA GLU A 395 -15.71 12.14 3.17
C GLU A 395 -15.05 13.29 3.93
N ILE A 396 -14.15 14.01 3.28
CA ILE A 396 -13.56 15.22 3.85
C ILE A 396 -14.62 16.33 3.71
N PRO A 397 -15.09 16.96 4.80
CA PRO A 397 -15.99 18.09 4.70
C PRO A 397 -15.27 19.24 3.98
N VAL A 398 -15.73 19.53 2.75
CA VAL A 398 -15.30 20.72 2.02
C VAL A 398 -15.93 21.90 2.73
N THR A 399 -15.15 22.61 3.55
CA THR A 399 -15.53 23.97 3.93
C THR A 399 -15.53 24.80 2.63
N PRO A 400 -16.67 25.37 2.21
CA PRO A 400 -16.64 26.33 1.10
C PRO A 400 -15.70 27.48 1.49
N PRO A 401 -14.93 28.05 0.54
CA PRO A 401 -14.15 29.23 0.84
C PRO A 401 -15.11 30.28 1.40
N LEU A 402 -14.81 30.80 2.59
CA LEU A 402 -15.49 31.96 3.14
C LEU A 402 -15.41 33.04 2.07
N THR A 403 -16.53 33.34 1.43
CA THR A 403 -16.67 34.57 0.64
C THR A 403 -16.32 35.71 1.59
N PRO A 404 -15.41 36.62 1.23
CA PRO A 404 -15.17 37.80 2.06
C PRO A 404 -16.52 38.48 2.25
N GLU A 405 -16.96 38.55 3.51
CA GLU A 405 -18.12 39.33 3.92
C GLU A 405 -17.99 40.72 3.31
N ALA A 406 -19.04 41.13 2.60
CA ALA A 406 -19.14 42.48 2.07
C ALA A 406 -18.85 43.47 3.19
N THR A 407 -17.82 44.29 3.01
CA THR A 407 -17.55 45.45 3.85
C THR A 407 -18.84 46.24 4.04
N PRO A 408 -19.26 46.57 5.27
CA PRO A 408 -20.44 47.39 5.50
C PRO A 408 -20.16 48.78 4.91
N THR A 409 -20.87 49.12 3.83
CA THR A 409 -20.93 50.48 3.29
C THR A 409 -21.56 51.39 4.33
N THR A 410 -20.77 52.30 4.88
CA THR A 410 -21.23 53.44 5.67
C THR A 410 -22.26 54.25 4.87
N PRO A 411 -23.43 54.61 5.46
CA PRO A 411 -24.38 55.50 4.78
C PRO A 411 -23.84 56.93 4.75
N PRO A 412 -24.13 57.72 3.70
CA PRO A 412 -23.72 59.12 3.62
C PRO A 412 -24.48 59.99 4.64
N PRO A 413 -23.89 61.12 5.07
CA PRO A 413 -24.51 61.98 6.07
C PRO A 413 -25.76 62.68 5.51
N PRO A 414 -26.76 62.95 6.37
CA PRO A 414 -28.00 63.61 5.97
C PRO A 414 -27.75 65.09 5.60
N GLN A 415 -28.46 65.56 4.57
CA GLN A 415 -28.61 66.98 4.23
C GLN A 415 -29.63 67.67 5.13
#